data_AF-A0A7Y0N2Z4-F1
#
_entry.id   AF-A0A7Y0N2Z4-F1
#
_cell.length_a   1.000
_cell.length_b   1.000
_cell.length_c   1.000
_cell.angle_alpha   90.00
_cell.angle_beta   90.00
_cell.angle_gamma   90.00
#
_symmetry.space_group_name_H-M   'P 1'
#
loop_
_entity.id
_entity.type
_entity.pdbx_description
1 polymer ?
#
loop_
_entity_poly.entity_id
_entity_poly.type
_entity_poly.pdbx_seq_one_letter_code
_entity_poly.pdbx_strand_id
1 'polypeptide(L)'
;MSVIQVEEKKVEVGKVLCVGRNYVEHIHELDNAIPEQMVVFNKPSTSVSTILRSFHQEPLHYEAEICFLIKDGQYAAVGLGLDLTKRGLQSSLKKQGLPWERAKAFDGSAVFSRFVPLEGIDIHDLNLEL
;
A
#
# COMPACT_ATOMS: atom_id res chain seq x y z
N MET A 1 11.27 -10.15 -11.46
CA MET A 1 9.80 -10.28 -11.56
C MET A 1 9.22 -9.99 -10.19
N SER A 2 8.20 -9.17 -10.15
CA SER A 2 7.53 -8.75 -8.93
C SER A 2 6.40 -9.72 -8.63
N VAL A 3 6.65 -10.60 -7.67
CA VAL A 3 5.76 -11.70 -7.32
C VAL A 3 5.26 -11.52 -5.91
N ILE A 4 3.97 -11.81 -5.71
CA ILE A 4 3.39 -11.99 -4.38
C ILE A 4 3.14 -13.47 -4.14
N GLN A 5 3.01 -13.85 -2.87
CA GLN A 5 2.71 -15.21 -2.46
C GLN A 5 1.21 -15.32 -2.16
N VAL A 6 0.48 -16.13 -2.93
CA VAL A 6 -0.92 -16.49 -2.66
C VAL A 6 -0.93 -17.96 -2.27
N GLU A 7 -1.16 -18.25 -1.00
CA GLU A 7 -0.93 -19.58 -0.43
C GLU A 7 0.50 -20.09 -0.70
N GLU A 8 0.63 -21.19 -1.45
CA GLU A 8 1.91 -21.76 -1.87
C GLU A 8 2.32 -21.33 -3.29
N LYS A 9 1.48 -20.56 -3.99
CA LYS A 9 1.69 -20.14 -5.37
C LYS A 9 2.28 -18.74 -5.45
N LYS A 10 3.18 -18.53 -6.40
CA LYS A 10 3.69 -17.21 -6.77
C LYS A 10 2.82 -16.62 -7.87
N VAL A 11 2.37 -15.38 -7.68
CA VAL A 11 1.53 -14.65 -8.63
C VAL A 11 2.26 -13.37 -9.04
N GLU A 12 2.38 -13.15 -10.35
CA GLU A 12 2.93 -11.90 -10.88
C GLU A 12 1.92 -10.76 -10.75
N VAL A 13 2.42 -9.59 -10.38
CA VAL A 13 1.60 -8.38 -10.21
C VAL A 13 2.05 -7.30 -11.18
N GLY A 14 1.09 -6.71 -11.90
CA GLY A 14 1.37 -5.67 -12.89
C GLY A 14 1.56 -4.28 -12.28
N LYS A 15 0.77 -3.94 -11.27
CA LYS A 15 0.81 -2.65 -10.56
C LYS A 15 0.15 -2.76 -9.19
N VAL A 16 0.37 -1.77 -8.33
CA VAL A 16 -0.31 -1.62 -7.04
C VAL A 16 -1.02 -0.27 -7.02
N LEU A 17 -2.36 -0.29 -6.88
CA LEU A 17 -3.14 0.92 -6.65
C LEU A 17 -3.37 1.10 -5.16
N CYS A 18 -3.14 2.33 -4.68
CA CYS A 18 -3.22 2.68 -3.27
C CYS A 18 -4.21 3.82 -3.07
N VAL A 19 -4.87 3.83 -1.90
CA VAL A 19 -5.83 4.87 -1.51
C VAL A 19 -5.33 5.57 -0.26
N GLY A 20 -4.92 6.84 -0.41
CA GLY A 20 -4.52 7.67 0.71
C GLY A 20 -5.72 8.23 1.46
N ARG A 21 -5.54 8.49 2.78
CA ARG A 21 -6.55 9.09 3.65
C ARG A 21 -7.87 8.30 3.70
N ASN A 22 -7.78 6.97 3.73
CA ASN A 22 -8.92 6.06 3.71
C ASN A 22 -9.34 5.50 5.07
N TYR A 23 -8.66 5.88 6.16
CA TYR A 23 -9.00 5.51 7.54
C TYR A 23 -9.27 6.78 8.35
N VAL A 24 -10.51 6.91 8.86
CA VAL A 24 -11.01 8.11 9.53
C VAL A 24 -10.21 8.44 10.79
N GLU A 25 -9.79 7.44 11.56
CA GLU A 25 -8.99 7.65 12.78
C GLU A 25 -7.57 8.18 12.47
N HIS A 26 -6.96 7.76 11.35
CA HIS A 26 -5.67 8.28 10.90
C HIS A 26 -5.76 9.71 10.30
N ILE A 27 -6.95 10.14 9.85
CA ILE A 27 -7.17 11.51 9.36
C ILE A 27 -7.05 12.53 10.52
N HIS A 28 -7.55 12.17 11.71
CA HIS A 28 -7.47 13.02 12.91
C HIS A 28 -6.05 13.13 13.49
N GLU A 29 -5.25 12.06 13.41
CA GLU A 29 -3.88 12.03 13.93
C GLU A 29 -2.92 13.01 13.20
N LEU A 30 -3.18 13.27 11.92
CA LEU A 30 -2.30 14.08 11.05
C LEU A 30 -2.85 15.48 10.72
N ASP A 31 -3.89 15.95 11.42
CA ASP A 31 -4.56 17.26 11.20
C ASP A 31 -4.89 17.55 9.73
N ASN A 32 -5.33 16.52 8.99
CA ASN A 32 -5.69 16.68 7.59
C ASN A 32 -7.21 16.92 7.47
N ALA A 33 -7.61 17.84 6.58
CA ALA A 33 -9.00 17.89 6.13
C ALA A 33 -9.38 16.55 5.47
N ILE A 34 -10.57 16.04 5.82
CA ILE A 34 -11.19 14.90 5.11
C ILE A 34 -11.31 15.32 3.65
N PRO A 35 -10.64 14.63 2.71
CA PRO A 35 -10.66 15.04 1.33
C PRO A 35 -12.06 14.76 0.74
N GLU A 36 -12.59 15.72 -0.02
CA GLU A 36 -13.89 15.57 -0.71
C GLU A 36 -13.87 14.47 -1.77
N GLN A 37 -12.67 14.10 -2.23
CA GLN A 37 -12.43 13.07 -3.24
C GLN A 37 -11.35 12.10 -2.78
N MET A 38 -11.43 10.87 -3.28
CA MET A 38 -10.46 9.82 -3.02
C MET A 38 -9.06 10.22 -3.49
N VAL A 39 -8.06 10.11 -2.61
CA VAL A 39 -6.65 10.32 -2.97
C VAL A 39 -6.09 9.00 -3.51
N VAL A 40 -5.86 8.92 -4.82
CA VAL A 40 -5.34 7.71 -5.46
C VAL A 40 -3.90 7.94 -5.93
N PHE A 41 -3.04 6.95 -5.71
CA PHE A 41 -1.71 6.89 -6.29
C PHE A 41 -1.37 5.44 -6.67
N ASN A 42 -0.28 5.27 -7.42
CA ASN A 42 0.13 3.97 -7.92
C ASN A 42 1.59 3.69 -7.60
N LYS A 43 1.91 2.41 -7.35
CA LYS A 43 3.27 1.89 -7.32
C LYS A 43 3.47 0.94 -8.51
N PRO A 44 4.58 1.06 -9.26
CA PRO A 44 4.92 0.09 -10.29
C PRO A 44 5.17 -1.29 -9.65
N SER A 45 5.13 -2.33 -10.47
CA SER A 45 5.44 -3.69 -10.01
C SER A 45 6.82 -3.77 -9.34
N THR A 46 7.82 -3.00 -9.78
CA THR A 46 9.17 -2.98 -9.18
C THR A 46 9.20 -2.52 -7.72
N SER A 47 8.15 -1.85 -7.24
CA SER A 47 8.02 -1.49 -5.82
C SER A 47 7.72 -2.69 -4.92
N VAL A 48 7.28 -3.82 -5.46
CA VAL A 48 6.86 -4.99 -4.67
C VAL A 48 8.07 -5.75 -4.12
N SER A 49 8.03 -6.05 -2.82
CA SER A 49 9.08 -6.74 -2.08
C SER A 49 8.50 -7.61 -0.97
N THR A 50 9.28 -8.60 -0.51
CA THR A 50 9.03 -9.34 0.74
C THR A 50 10.01 -8.94 1.85
N ILE A 51 10.97 -8.06 1.53
CA ILE A 51 11.99 -7.58 2.45
C ILE A 51 11.56 -6.22 2.98
N LEU A 52 11.35 -6.14 4.30
CA LEU A 52 11.13 -4.88 5.01
C LEU A 52 12.46 -4.14 5.16
N ARG A 53 12.45 -2.84 4.82
CA ARG A 53 13.57 -1.93 5.02
C ARG A 53 13.11 -0.76 5.88
N SER A 54 13.91 -0.40 6.87
CA SER A 54 13.67 0.80 7.70
C SER A 54 14.33 2.06 7.14
N PHE A 55 15.17 1.94 6.10
CA PHE A 55 15.93 3.05 5.54
C PHE A 55 16.09 2.90 4.02
N HIS A 56 15.91 4.00 3.31
CA HIS A 56 16.25 4.14 1.89
C HIS A 56 16.51 5.62 1.57
N GLN A 57 17.78 6.05 1.59
CA GLN A 57 18.23 7.44 1.49
C GLN A 57 17.78 8.35 2.66
N GLU A 58 16.64 8.04 3.28
CA GLU A 58 16.11 8.61 4.51
C GLU A 58 15.39 7.50 5.31
N PRO A 59 15.09 7.71 6.61
CA PRO A 59 14.26 6.80 7.38
C PRO A 59 12.88 6.61 6.74
N LEU A 60 12.42 5.36 6.70
CA LEU A 60 11.13 4.99 6.12
C LEU A 60 10.06 4.90 7.20
N HIS A 61 8.91 5.50 6.92
CA HIS A 61 7.68 5.24 7.66
C HIS A 61 6.97 4.05 7.03
N TYR A 62 6.26 3.27 7.84
CA TYR A 62 5.39 2.20 7.37
C TYR A 62 3.94 2.58 7.66
N GLU A 63 3.05 2.25 6.74
CA GLU A 63 1.59 2.34 6.88
C GLU A 63 1.06 0.92 6.64
N ALA A 64 0.40 0.31 7.62
CA ALA A 64 -0.16 -1.03 7.48
C ALA A 64 -1.52 -0.95 6.77
N GLU A 65 -1.71 -1.78 5.74
CA GLU A 65 -2.88 -1.71 4.87
C GLU A 65 -3.45 -3.10 4.57
N ILE A 66 -4.78 -3.20 4.51
CA ILE A 66 -5.46 -4.36 3.94
C ILE A 66 -5.32 -4.28 2.42
N CYS A 67 -4.74 -5.31 1.82
CA CYS A 67 -4.41 -5.35 0.41
C CYS A 67 -5.20 -6.44 -0.30
N PHE A 68 -5.79 -6.10 -1.44
CA PHE A 68 -6.54 -7.05 -2.26
C PHE A 68 -5.79 -7.38 -3.55
N LEU A 69 -5.70 -8.67 -3.88
CA LEU A 69 -5.35 -9.12 -5.22
C LEU A 69 -6.60 -9.05 -6.10
N ILE A 70 -6.50 -8.31 -7.20
CA ILE A 70 -7.54 -8.25 -8.23
C ILE A 70 -7.12 -9.10 -9.42
N LYS A 71 -7.97 -10.04 -9.81
CA LYS A 71 -7.78 -10.89 -10.99
C LYS A 71 -9.07 -10.89 -11.81
N ASP A 72 -8.95 -10.66 -13.12
CA ASP A 72 -10.09 -10.63 -14.05
C ASP A 72 -11.24 -9.69 -13.61
N GLY A 73 -10.86 -8.55 -12.98
CA GLY A 73 -11.81 -7.55 -12.47
C GLY A 73 -12.47 -7.90 -11.13
N GLN A 74 -12.08 -9.00 -10.48
CA GLN A 74 -12.66 -9.47 -9.22
C GLN A 74 -11.62 -9.53 -8.10
N TYR A 75 -12.08 -9.34 -6.86
CA TYR A 75 -11.25 -9.59 -5.67
C TYR A 75 -11.03 -11.10 -5.52
N ALA A 76 -9.77 -11.52 -5.61
CA ALA A 76 -9.41 -12.94 -5.59
C ALA A 76 -8.81 -13.39 -4.25
N ALA A 77 -8.02 -12.53 -3.62
CA ALA A 77 -7.32 -12.83 -2.39
C ALA A 77 -7.07 -11.55 -1.57
N VAL A 78 -6.83 -11.71 -0.28
CA VAL A 78 -6.52 -10.63 0.66
C VAL A 78 -5.22 -10.92 1.40
N GLY A 79 -4.46 -9.88 1.73
CA GLY A 79 -3.24 -9.95 2.52
C GLY A 79 -2.97 -8.64 3.25
N LEU A 80 -1.92 -8.64 4.07
CA LEU A 80 -1.40 -7.46 4.73
C LEU A 80 -0.30 -6.84 3.87
N GLY A 81 -0.34 -5.52 3.70
CA GLY A 81 0.70 -4.74 3.06
C GLY A 81 1.28 -3.68 3.98
N LEU A 82 2.54 -3.32 3.73
CA LEU A 82 3.16 -2.13 4.25
C LEU A 82 3.45 -1.16 3.10
N ASP A 83 2.81 0.00 3.12
CA ASP A 83 3.16 1.14 2.28
C ASP A 83 4.33 1.88 2.92
N LEU A 84 5.54 1.58 2.45
CA LEU A 84 6.74 2.27 2.89
C LEU A 84 6.83 3.65 2.24
N THR A 85 6.99 4.65 3.09
CA THR A 85 6.90 6.06 2.71
C THR A 85 8.12 6.83 3.18
N LYS A 86 8.72 7.56 2.26
CA LYS A 86 9.68 8.63 2.56
C LYS A 86 8.91 9.88 3.04
N ARG A 87 8.59 9.93 4.33
CA ARG A 87 7.64 10.93 4.88
C ARG A 87 8.12 12.37 4.70
N GLY A 88 9.40 12.64 4.89
CA GLY A 88 9.98 13.97 4.70
C GLY A 88 9.82 14.44 3.26
N LEU A 89 10.22 13.60 2.31
CA LEU A 89 10.07 13.87 0.88
C LEU A 89 8.61 14.04 0.45
N GLN A 90 7.70 13.16 0.90
CA GLN A 90 6.27 13.26 0.61
C GLN A 90 5.71 14.62 1.07
N SER A 91 6.07 15.06 2.27
CA SER A 91 5.59 16.33 2.83
C SER A 91 6.08 17.52 2.01
N SER A 92 7.33 17.50 1.56
CA SER A 92 7.89 18.53 0.67
C SER A 92 7.20 18.56 -0.70
N LEU A 93 6.93 17.40 -1.30
CA LEU A 93 6.22 17.27 -2.58
C LEU A 93 4.78 17.77 -2.49
N LYS A 94 4.05 17.39 -1.42
CA LYS A 94 2.68 17.87 -1.16
C LYS A 94 2.60 19.39 -1.09
N LYS A 95 3.51 20.05 -0.35
CA LYS A 95 3.55 21.51 -0.23
C LYS A 95 3.75 22.23 -1.57
N GLN A 96 4.43 21.58 -2.50
CA GLN A 96 4.71 22.11 -3.84
C GLN A 96 3.66 21.71 -4.88
N GLY A 97 2.65 20.91 -4.50
CA GLY A 97 1.68 20.35 -5.46
C GLY A 97 2.30 19.36 -6.45
N LEU A 98 3.40 18.71 -6.10
CA LEU A 98 4.14 17.81 -6.98
C LEU A 98 3.71 16.34 -6.81
N PRO A 99 3.92 15.49 -7.84
CA PRO A 99 3.65 14.06 -7.80
C PRO A 99 4.46 13.31 -6.71
N TRP A 100 3.90 12.22 -6.18
CA TRP A 100 4.42 11.53 -4.98
C TRP A 100 5.31 10.32 -5.27
N GLU A 101 5.55 9.98 -6.53
CA GLU A 101 6.22 8.74 -6.97
C GLU A 101 7.60 8.60 -6.33
N ARG A 102 8.36 9.69 -6.19
CA ARG A 102 9.68 9.64 -5.53
C ARG A 102 9.60 9.23 -4.06
N ALA A 103 8.48 9.49 -3.40
CA ALA A 103 8.26 9.23 -1.99
C ALA A 103 7.47 7.94 -1.71
N LYS A 104 6.61 7.52 -2.64
CA LYS A 104 5.68 6.38 -2.50
C LYS A 104 5.96 5.22 -3.46
N ALA A 105 6.69 5.40 -4.56
CA ALA A 105 6.81 4.41 -5.64
C ALA A 105 8.27 3.97 -5.92
N PHE A 106 9.17 4.10 -4.93
CA PHE A 106 10.54 3.60 -5.05
C PHE A 106 10.59 2.06 -4.99
N ASP A 107 11.69 1.45 -5.40
CA ASP A 107 11.86 0.00 -5.39
C ASP A 107 11.80 -0.56 -3.97
N GLY A 108 10.99 -1.60 -3.78
CA GLY A 108 10.72 -2.20 -2.47
C GLY A 108 9.84 -1.37 -1.54
N SER A 109 9.13 -0.35 -2.03
CA SER A 109 8.22 0.48 -1.22
C SER A 109 6.85 -0.16 -0.92
N ALA A 110 6.53 -1.32 -1.51
CA ALA A 110 5.32 -2.09 -1.22
C ALA A 110 5.73 -3.47 -0.70
N VAL A 111 5.61 -3.68 0.61
CA VAL A 111 5.97 -4.97 1.22
C VAL A 111 4.71 -5.74 1.53
N PHE A 112 4.58 -6.97 1.02
CA PHE A 112 3.37 -7.76 1.25
C PHE A 112 3.66 -9.04 2.05
N SER A 113 2.67 -9.43 2.86
CA SER A 113 2.59 -10.75 3.46
C SER A 113 2.22 -11.82 2.41
N ARG A 114 2.07 -13.06 2.88
CA ARG A 114 1.27 -14.06 2.17
C ARG A 114 -0.19 -13.59 2.07
N PHE A 115 -0.80 -13.81 0.90
CA PHE A 115 -2.22 -13.62 0.65
C PHE A 115 -2.98 -14.93 0.83
N VAL A 116 -4.24 -14.82 1.22
CA VAL A 116 -5.21 -15.92 1.34
C VAL A 116 -6.40 -15.70 0.40
N PRO A 117 -6.97 -16.76 -0.21
CA PRO A 117 -8.16 -16.63 -1.04
C PRO A 117 -9.33 -16.02 -0.25
N LEU A 118 -10.20 -15.26 -0.94
CA LEU A 118 -11.38 -14.64 -0.32
C LEU A 118 -12.59 -15.58 -0.20
N GLU A 119 -12.45 -16.86 -0.55
CA GLU A 119 -13.54 -17.82 -0.47
C GLU A 119 -14.04 -17.97 0.98
N GLY A 120 -15.31 -17.64 1.21
CA GLY A 120 -15.93 -17.68 2.54
C GLY A 120 -15.54 -16.53 3.49
N ILE A 121 -14.87 -15.49 2.99
CA ILE A 121 -14.50 -14.30 3.77
C ILE A 121 -15.42 -13.14 3.39
N ASP A 122 -16.12 -12.56 4.37
CA ASP A 122 -16.76 -11.26 4.19
C ASP A 122 -15.70 -10.15 4.30
N ILE A 123 -15.54 -9.39 3.23
CA ILE A 123 -14.54 -8.31 3.17
C ILE A 123 -14.86 -7.15 4.12
N HIS A 124 -16.12 -7.02 4.55
CA HIS A 124 -16.55 -5.98 5.48
C HIS A 124 -16.17 -6.29 6.94
N ASP A 125 -15.87 -7.56 7.24
CA ASP A 125 -15.44 -8.01 8.58
C ASP A 125 -13.91 -7.98 8.74
N LEU A 126 -13.18 -7.56 7.70
CA LEU A 126 -11.73 -7.47 7.74
C LEU A 126 -11.27 -6.32 8.64
N ASN A 127 -10.37 -6.65 9.57
CA ASN A 127 -9.82 -5.70 10.52
C ASN A 127 -8.28 -5.83 10.57
N LEU A 128 -7.63 -4.73 10.95
CA LEU A 128 -6.18 -4.66 11.11
C LEU A 128 -5.91 -4.01 12.48
N GLU A 129 -5.07 -4.65 13.28
CA GLU A 129 -4.65 -4.17 14.59
C GLU A 129 -3.11 -4.15 14.63
N LEU A 130 -2.54 -3.13 15.27
CA LEU A 130 -1.11 -2.89 15.40
C LEU A 130 -0.71 -2.86 16.88
#